data_AF-A0A0P9HPZ9-F1
#
_entry.id   AF-A0A0P9HPZ9-F1
#
_cell.length_a   1.000
_cell.length_b   1.000
_cell.length_c   1.000
_cell.angle_alpha   90.00
_cell.angle_beta   90.00
_cell.angle_gamma   90.00
#
_symmetry.space_group_name_H-M   'P 1'
#
loop_
_entity.id
_entity.type
_entity.pdbx_description
1 polymer ?
#
loop_
_entity_poly.entity_id
_entity_poly.type
_entity_poly.pdbx_seq_one_letter_code
_entity_poly.pdbx_strand_id
1 'polypeptide(L)'
;MLAVAFAAIGVAQQVWHVGSLPWVSLALPLTFAFYGLIRKQAPVAALPGLVVETWMLVPLALIWLALNPTAVSVQPEFWTTTQAIWLAAAGPVTLVPLVCFNAAARHLPFTTLGFLQYVAPTLVLLLAVLLYGEHLTTSTLITFAFIWAGLAIYSVDIWLKSRGRH
;
A
#
# COMPACT_ATOMS: atom_id res chain seq x y z
N MET A 1 13.17 8.77 16.45
CA MET A 1 12.29 8.82 17.64
C MET A 1 11.28 9.96 17.56
N LEU A 2 11.69 11.19 17.21
CA LEU A 2 10.76 12.30 17.00
C LEU A 2 9.63 12.00 15.98
N ALA A 3 9.97 11.42 14.82
CA ALA A 3 8.98 11.04 13.80
C ALA A 3 7.94 10.03 14.30
N VAL A 4 8.33 9.10 15.18
CA VAL A 4 7.43 8.09 15.78
C VAL A 4 6.48 8.76 16.78
N ALA A 5 6.96 9.74 17.55
CA ALA A 5 6.14 10.52 18.45
C ALA A 5 5.09 11.37 17.70
N PHE A 6 5.47 12.01 16.59
CA PHE A 6 4.53 12.74 15.74
C PHE A 6 3.47 11.83 15.10
N ALA A 7 3.87 10.64 14.63
CA ALA A 7 2.93 9.65 14.12
C ALA A 7 1.94 9.19 15.20
N ALA A 8 2.41 8.93 16.43
CA ALA A 8 1.56 8.55 17.56
C ALA A 8 0.56 9.66 17.93
N ILE A 9 0.98 10.92 17.92
CA ILE A 9 0.10 12.08 18.18
C ILE A 9 -0.96 12.22 17.07
N GLY A 10 -0.59 12.04 15.81
CA GLY A 10 -1.54 12.06 14.68
C GLY A 10 -2.60 10.97 14.79
N VAL A 11 -2.20 9.75 15.19
CA VAL A 11 -3.14 8.65 15.44
C VAL A 11 -4.05 8.98 16.63
N ALA A 12 -3.51 9.51 17.73
CA ALA A 12 -4.30 9.89 18.90
C ALA A 12 -5.34 10.98 18.57
N GLN A 13 -4.96 11.97 17.76
CA GLN A 13 -5.86 13.03 17.28
C GLN A 13 -6.99 12.46 16.41
N GLN A 14 -6.67 11.53 15.52
CA GLN A 14 -7.65 10.89 14.65
C GLN A 14 -8.63 10.00 15.44
N VAL A 15 -8.16 9.30 16.47
CA VAL A 15 -9.00 8.56 17.43
C VAL A 15 -9.95 9.49 18.17
N TRP A 16 -9.50 10.70 18.54
CA TRP A 16 -10.35 11.70 19.18
C TRP A 16 -11.45 12.22 18.26
N HIS A 17 -11.16 12.45 16.98
CA HIS A 17 -12.15 12.95 16.03
C HIS A 17 -13.17 11.90 15.54
N VAL A 18 -12.71 10.68 15.30
CA VAL A 18 -13.55 9.63 14.68
C VAL A 18 -14.26 8.78 15.76
N GLY A 19 -13.80 8.82 17.01
CA GLY A 19 -14.39 8.05 18.13
C GLY A 19 -14.16 6.54 18.03
N SER A 20 -13.57 6.06 16.94
CA SER A 20 -13.20 4.66 16.71
C SER A 20 -11.74 4.58 16.29
N LEU A 21 -11.03 3.57 16.79
CA LEU A 21 -9.66 3.31 16.36
C LEU A 21 -9.67 2.92 14.87
N PRO A 22 -8.92 3.62 13.99
CA PRO A 22 -8.80 3.25 12.59
C PRO A 22 -7.85 2.05 12.46
N TRP A 23 -8.27 0.92 13.02
CA TRP A 23 -7.46 -0.28 13.18
C TRP A 23 -7.02 -0.86 11.83
N VAL A 24 -7.85 -0.74 10.78
CA VAL A 24 -7.48 -1.13 9.41
C VAL A 24 -6.33 -0.27 8.87
N SER A 25 -6.41 1.05 9.06
CA SER A 25 -5.38 2.01 8.63
C SER A 25 -4.06 1.85 9.39
N LEU A 26 -4.08 1.24 10.58
CA LEU A 26 -2.89 0.90 11.36
C LEU A 26 -2.37 -0.49 10.99
N ALA A 27 -3.25 -1.49 10.91
CA ALA A 27 -2.88 -2.88 10.67
C ALA A 27 -2.31 -3.09 9.28
N LEU A 28 -2.87 -2.46 8.23
CA LEU A 28 -2.39 -2.58 6.86
C LEU A 28 -0.92 -2.16 6.67
N PRO A 29 -0.49 -0.94 7.06
CA PRO A 29 0.91 -0.56 6.91
C PRO A 29 1.84 -1.36 7.83
N LEU A 30 1.38 -1.79 9.01
CA LEU A 30 2.14 -2.70 9.88
C LEU A 30 2.39 -4.05 9.21
N THR A 31 1.35 -4.73 8.73
CA THR A 31 1.48 -6.03 8.05
C THR A 31 2.31 -5.89 6.77
N PHE A 32 2.13 -4.81 6.01
CA PHE A 32 2.90 -4.55 4.81
C PHE A 32 4.38 -4.27 5.11
N ALA A 33 4.70 -3.53 6.18
CA ALA A 33 6.07 -3.29 6.62
C ALA A 33 6.76 -4.60 7.06
N PHE A 34 6.07 -5.45 7.83
CA PHE A 34 6.58 -6.77 8.20
C PHE A 34 6.76 -7.68 6.99
N TYR A 35 5.80 -7.70 6.06
CA TYR A 35 5.91 -8.45 4.80
C TYR A 35 7.14 -8.02 4.00
N GLY A 36 7.34 -6.71 3.81
CA GLY A 36 8.50 -6.16 3.13
C GLY A 36 9.82 -6.50 3.83
N LEU A 37 9.84 -6.51 5.16
CA LEU A 37 11.02 -6.89 5.96
C LEU A 37 11.35 -8.38 5.80
N ILE A 38 10.35 -9.25 5.89
CA ILE A 38 10.50 -10.70 5.69
C ILE A 38 10.99 -10.98 4.27
N ARG A 39 10.40 -10.36 3.25
CA ARG A 39 10.82 -10.51 1.84
C ARG A 39 12.25 -10.04 1.59
N LYS A 40 12.70 -9.02 2.32
CA LYS A 40 14.09 -8.55 2.24
C LYS A 40 15.08 -9.52 2.88
N GLN A 41 14.70 -10.21 3.96
CA GLN A 41 15.56 -11.20 4.64
C GLN A 41 15.47 -12.60 4.03
N ALA A 42 14.36 -12.94 3.37
CA ALA A 42 14.13 -14.26 2.82
C ALA A 42 14.86 -14.48 1.47
N PRO A 43 15.66 -15.56 1.33
CA PRO A 43 16.48 -15.85 0.13
C PRO A 43 15.67 -16.36 -1.08
N VAL A 44 14.37 -16.10 -1.16
CA VAL A 44 13.41 -16.92 -1.96
C VAL A 44 12.95 -16.30 -3.29
N ALA A 45 13.73 -15.58 -4.11
CA ALA A 45 13.22 -14.92 -5.35
C ALA A 45 11.85 -14.14 -5.19
N ALA A 46 11.48 -13.23 -6.09
CA ALA A 46 10.26 -12.40 -5.86
C ALA A 46 9.02 -13.15 -6.38
N LEU A 47 9.18 -13.70 -7.58
CA LEU A 47 8.14 -14.39 -8.34
C LEU A 47 7.67 -15.70 -7.70
N PRO A 48 8.57 -16.64 -7.32
CA PRO A 48 8.14 -17.94 -6.81
C PRO A 48 7.38 -17.82 -5.48
N GLY A 49 7.85 -16.97 -4.57
CA GLY A 49 7.16 -16.74 -3.30
C GLY A 49 5.76 -16.15 -3.49
N LEU A 50 5.55 -15.27 -4.48
CA LEU A 50 4.25 -14.64 -4.71
C LEU A 50 3.26 -15.63 -5.35
N VAL A 51 3.76 -16.49 -6.24
CA VAL A 51 2.98 -17.60 -6.80
C VAL A 51 2.52 -18.53 -5.68
N VAL A 52 3.42 -18.94 -4.78
CA VAL A 52 3.06 -19.81 -3.64
C VAL A 52 2.03 -19.14 -2.72
N GLU A 53 2.21 -17.86 -2.38
CA GLU A 53 1.23 -17.09 -1.60
C GLU A 53 -0.15 -17.08 -2.29
N THR A 54 -0.19 -16.88 -3.61
CA THR A 54 -1.43 -16.85 -4.38
C THR A 54 -2.09 -18.24 -4.44
N TRP A 55 -1.30 -19.31 -4.62
CA TRP A 55 -1.78 -20.68 -4.63
C TRP A 55 -2.35 -21.13 -3.27
N MET A 56 -1.78 -20.65 -2.16
CA MET A 56 -2.33 -20.90 -0.83
C MET A 56 -3.68 -20.21 -0.61
N LEU A 57 -3.96 -19.11 -1.31
CA LEU A 57 -5.25 -18.42 -1.23
C LEU A 57 -6.34 -19.07 -2.09
N VAL A 58 -5.98 -19.84 -3.13
CA VAL A 58 -6.95 -20.56 -3.99
C VAL A 58 -7.91 -21.45 -3.18
N PRO A 59 -7.47 -22.36 -2.30
CA PRO A 59 -8.40 -23.19 -1.53
C PRO A 59 -9.29 -22.36 -0.60
N LEU A 60 -8.76 -21.29 -0.02
CA LEU A 60 -9.55 -20.39 0.83
C LEU A 60 -10.64 -19.66 0.02
N ALA A 61 -10.31 -19.21 -1.19
CA ALA A 61 -11.25 -18.59 -2.11
C ALA A 61 -12.34 -19.59 -2.54
N LEU A 62 -11.98 -20.84 -2.83
CA LEU A 62 -12.94 -21.89 -3.17
C LEU A 62 -13.89 -22.21 -2.00
N ILE A 63 -13.37 -22.31 -0.77
CA ILE A 63 -14.19 -22.49 0.43
C ILE A 63 -15.16 -21.32 0.59
N TRP A 64 -14.68 -20.08 0.43
CA TRP A 64 -15.52 -18.90 0.55
C TRP A 64 -16.64 -18.86 -0.51
N LEU A 65 -16.32 -19.19 -1.77
CA LEU A 65 -17.32 -19.29 -2.85
C LEU A 65 -18.35 -20.39 -2.58
N ALA A 66 -17.93 -21.54 -2.05
CA ALA A 66 -18.84 -22.62 -1.68
C ALA A 66 -19.81 -22.22 -0.54
N LEU A 67 -19.34 -21.40 0.40
CA LEU A 67 -20.16 -20.89 1.51
C LEU A 67 -21.07 -19.70 1.11
N ASN A 68 -20.79 -19.04 -0.03
CA ASN A 68 -21.51 -17.85 -0.48
C ASN A 68 -22.07 -18.02 -1.91
N PRO A 69 -23.05 -18.92 -2.11
CA PRO A 69 -23.59 -19.22 -3.45
C PRO A 69 -24.36 -18.06 -4.09
N THR A 70 -24.75 -17.05 -3.30
CA THR A 70 -25.40 -15.82 -3.79
C THR A 70 -24.41 -14.75 -4.25
N ALA A 71 -23.10 -14.98 -4.11
CA ALA A 71 -22.09 -14.04 -4.55
C ALA A 71 -22.14 -13.86 -6.08
N VAL A 72 -22.00 -12.60 -6.53
CA VAL A 72 -22.05 -12.24 -7.96
C VAL A 72 -21.05 -13.05 -8.79
N SER A 73 -19.86 -13.32 -8.23
CA SER A 73 -18.79 -14.09 -8.87
C SER A 73 -19.14 -15.57 -9.12
N VAL A 74 -20.16 -16.12 -8.44
CA VAL A 74 -20.63 -17.50 -8.60
C VAL A 74 -21.63 -17.61 -9.75
N GLN A 75 -22.29 -16.50 -10.12
CA GLN A 75 -23.29 -16.48 -11.19
C GLN A 75 -22.60 -16.60 -12.57
N PRO A 76 -23.03 -17.54 -13.44
CA PRO A 76 -22.43 -17.70 -14.77
C PRO A 76 -22.54 -16.43 -15.63
N GLU A 77 -23.62 -15.69 -15.46
CA GLU A 77 -23.93 -14.45 -16.18
C GLU A 77 -22.86 -13.37 -15.94
N PHE A 78 -22.30 -13.29 -14.73
CA PHE A 78 -21.26 -12.33 -14.39
C PHE A 78 -20.03 -12.46 -15.30
N TRP A 79 -19.63 -13.69 -15.64
CA TRP A 79 -18.43 -13.98 -16.44
C TRP A 79 -18.55 -13.56 -17.91
N THR A 80 -19.75 -13.20 -18.36
CA THR A 80 -19.99 -12.64 -19.70
C THR A 80 -19.93 -11.11 -19.74
N THR A 81 -19.85 -10.45 -18.57
CA THR A 81 -19.87 -8.99 -18.47
C THR A 81 -18.47 -8.38 -18.63
N THR A 82 -18.43 -7.09 -18.96
CA THR A 82 -17.17 -6.32 -18.95
C THR A 82 -16.53 -6.27 -17.57
N GLN A 83 -17.31 -6.34 -16.49
CA GLN A 83 -16.79 -6.37 -15.12
C GLN A 83 -15.93 -7.61 -14.83
N ALA A 84 -16.25 -8.75 -15.42
CA ALA A 84 -15.40 -9.94 -15.31
C ALA A 84 -14.04 -9.75 -16.00
N ILE A 85 -14.01 -9.01 -17.12
CA ILE A 85 -12.75 -8.65 -17.79
C ILE A 85 -11.91 -7.72 -16.90
N TRP A 86 -12.53 -6.69 -16.31
CA TRP A 86 -11.85 -5.81 -15.35
C TRP A 86 -11.34 -6.57 -14.12
N LEU A 87 -12.12 -7.53 -13.60
CA LEU A 87 -11.73 -8.37 -12.48
C LEU A 87 -10.52 -9.26 -12.84
N ALA A 88 -10.52 -9.86 -14.03
CA ALA A 88 -9.38 -10.63 -14.51
C ALA A 88 -8.14 -9.74 -14.72
N ALA A 89 -8.31 -8.54 -15.25
CA ALA A 89 -7.24 -7.57 -15.45
C ALA A 89 -6.66 -7.01 -14.13
N ALA A 90 -7.47 -6.94 -13.06
CA ALA A 90 -7.00 -6.48 -11.75
C ALA A 90 -5.87 -7.36 -11.19
N GLY A 91 -5.85 -8.65 -11.53
CA GLY A 91 -4.77 -9.58 -11.15
C GLY A 91 -3.40 -9.12 -11.68
N PRO A 92 -3.16 -9.09 -13.00
CA PRO A 92 -1.93 -8.57 -13.58
C PRO A 92 -1.58 -7.13 -13.14
N VAL A 93 -2.59 -6.25 -13.08
CA VAL A 93 -2.39 -4.84 -12.69
C VAL A 93 -1.89 -4.71 -11.26
N THR A 94 -2.25 -5.62 -10.35
CA THR A 94 -1.74 -5.64 -8.96
C THR A 94 -0.43 -6.43 -8.83
N LEU A 95 -0.27 -7.51 -9.60
CA LEU A 95 0.93 -8.34 -9.63
C LEU A 95 2.17 -7.57 -10.11
N VAL A 96 2.05 -6.79 -11.18
CA VAL A 96 3.19 -6.08 -11.79
C VAL A 96 3.87 -5.13 -10.78
N PRO A 97 3.15 -4.19 -10.12
CA PRO A 97 3.75 -3.33 -9.10
C PRO A 97 4.34 -4.12 -7.93
N LEU A 98 3.68 -5.19 -7.49
CA LEU A 98 4.12 -5.96 -6.32
C LEU A 98 5.39 -6.78 -6.61
N VAL A 99 5.52 -7.33 -7.81
CA VAL A 99 6.75 -7.98 -8.27
C VAL A 99 7.88 -6.96 -8.41
N CYS A 100 7.62 -5.80 -9.02
CA CYS A 100 8.58 -4.71 -9.11
C CYS A 100 9.02 -4.24 -7.71
N PHE A 101 8.09 -4.09 -6.76
CA PHE A 101 8.37 -3.73 -5.38
C PHE A 101 9.21 -4.80 -4.68
N ASN A 102 8.83 -6.07 -4.75
CA ASN A 102 9.60 -7.16 -4.13
C ASN A 102 10.99 -7.32 -4.73
N ALA A 103 11.16 -7.05 -6.03
CA ALA A 103 12.47 -7.01 -6.68
C ALA A 103 13.30 -5.82 -6.16
N ALA A 104 12.73 -4.60 -6.18
CA ALA A 104 13.39 -3.40 -5.68
C ALA A 104 13.75 -3.51 -4.19
N ALA A 105 12.92 -4.17 -3.38
CA ALA A 105 13.09 -4.32 -1.95
C ALA A 105 14.35 -5.11 -1.56
N ARG A 106 14.81 -6.00 -2.44
CA ARG A 106 16.05 -6.75 -2.25
C ARG A 106 17.30 -5.93 -2.54
N HIS A 107 17.22 -4.99 -3.47
CA HIS A 107 18.37 -4.22 -3.94
C HIS A 107 18.49 -2.85 -3.27
N LEU A 108 17.42 -2.34 -2.66
CA LEU A 108 17.39 -1.00 -2.07
C LEU A 108 17.43 -1.03 -0.52
N PRO A 109 18.00 0.02 0.10
CA PRO A 109 17.83 0.27 1.53
C PRO A 109 16.35 0.41 1.88
N PHE A 110 15.95 -0.05 3.08
CA PHE A 110 14.54 0.01 3.52
C PHE A 110 14.02 1.46 3.58
N THR A 111 14.92 2.37 3.91
CA THR A 111 14.73 3.83 3.89
C THR A 111 14.29 4.34 2.51
N THR A 112 14.92 3.88 1.43
CA THR A 112 14.61 4.29 0.05
C THR A 112 13.27 3.71 -0.41
N LEU A 113 12.94 2.47 0.00
CA LEU A 113 11.63 1.87 -0.25
C LEU A 113 10.51 2.64 0.45
N GLY A 114 10.75 3.09 1.69
CA GLY A 114 9.82 3.96 2.42
C GLY A 114 9.58 5.27 1.67
N PHE A 115 10.63 5.89 1.12
CA PHE A 115 10.50 7.10 0.32
C PHE A 115 9.69 6.88 -0.98
N LEU A 116 9.96 5.80 -1.71
CA LEU A 116 9.23 5.44 -2.94
C LEU A 116 7.73 5.23 -2.70
N GLN A 117 7.32 4.76 -1.52
CA GLN A 117 5.91 4.60 -1.16
C GLN A 117 5.14 5.93 -1.10
N TYR A 118 5.80 7.08 -0.98
CA TYR A 118 5.15 8.40 -1.03
C TYR A 118 4.84 8.88 -2.46
N VAL A 119 5.39 8.23 -3.49
CA VAL A 119 5.03 8.51 -4.88
C VAL A 119 3.59 8.10 -5.15
N ALA A 120 3.14 6.98 -4.59
CA ALA A 120 1.77 6.48 -4.75
C ALA A 120 0.68 7.47 -4.30
N PRO A 121 0.67 8.00 -3.06
CA PRO A 121 -0.34 8.98 -2.66
C PRO A 121 -0.25 10.29 -3.46
N THR A 122 0.92 10.65 -3.98
CA THR A 122 1.09 11.82 -4.85
C THR A 122 0.43 11.60 -6.22
N LEU A 123 0.64 10.42 -6.83
CA LEU A 123 -0.01 10.05 -8.08
C LEU A 123 -1.53 9.96 -7.92
N VAL A 124 -2.01 9.40 -6.81
CA VAL A 124 -3.45 9.34 -6.50
C VAL A 124 -4.04 10.75 -6.39
N LEU A 125 -3.37 11.68 -5.70
CA LEU A 125 -3.80 13.07 -5.63
C LEU A 125 -3.84 13.73 -7.02
N LEU A 126 -2.80 13.52 -7.84
CA LEU A 126 -2.74 14.05 -9.19
C LEU A 126 -3.87 13.50 -10.06
N LEU A 127 -4.18 12.21 -9.97
CA LEU A 127 -5.33 11.62 -10.65
C LEU A 127 -6.65 12.22 -10.14
N ALA A 128 -6.83 12.38 -8.83
CA ALA A 128 -8.02 12.98 -8.24
C ALA A 128 -8.30 14.39 -8.79
N VAL A 129 -7.25 15.22 -8.90
CA VAL A 129 -7.37 16.60 -9.38
C VAL A 129 -7.45 16.69 -10.91
N LEU A 130 -6.53 16.03 -11.62
CA LEU A 130 -6.36 16.21 -13.07
C LEU A 130 -7.30 15.34 -13.91
N LEU A 131 -7.61 14.12 -13.44
CA LEU A 131 -8.40 13.15 -14.19
C LEU A 131 -9.85 13.12 -13.71
N TYR A 132 -10.07 13.08 -12.39
CA TYR A 132 -11.40 12.98 -11.79
C TYR A 132 -12.04 14.34 -11.48
N GLY A 133 -11.27 15.44 -11.53
CA GLY A 133 -11.78 16.80 -11.31
C GLY A 133 -12.30 17.04 -9.90
N GLU A 134 -11.86 16.27 -8.90
CA GLU A 134 -12.29 16.46 -7.52
C GLU A 134 -11.75 17.76 -6.94
N HIS A 135 -12.64 18.53 -6.31
CA HIS A 135 -12.27 19.76 -5.63
C HIS A 135 -11.68 19.40 -4.27
N LEU A 136 -10.36 19.52 -4.14
CA LEU A 136 -9.68 19.27 -2.88
C LEU A 136 -10.16 20.27 -1.82
N THR A 137 -10.76 19.75 -0.76
CA THR A 137 -11.09 20.55 0.42
C THR A 137 -9.80 21.08 1.06
N THR A 138 -9.88 22.28 1.66
CA THR A 138 -8.74 22.93 2.32
C THR A 138 -8.07 22.02 3.36
N SER A 139 -8.84 21.18 4.06
CA SER A 139 -8.27 20.19 5.00
C SER A 139 -7.37 19.18 4.31
N THR A 140 -7.76 18.66 3.14
CA THR A 140 -7.00 17.65 2.39
C THR A 140 -5.69 18.23 1.87
N LEU A 141 -5.70 19.48 1.41
CA LEU A 141 -4.49 20.22 1.01
C LEU A 141 -3.53 20.41 2.18
N ILE A 142 -4.03 20.80 3.35
CA ILE A 142 -3.20 20.97 4.55
C ILE A 142 -2.60 19.64 4.99
N THR A 143 -3.38 18.56 5.04
CA THR A 143 -2.88 17.22 5.37
C THR A 143 -1.80 16.78 4.39
N PHE A 144 -2.01 17.00 3.09
CA PHE A 144 -1.02 16.67 2.07
C PHE A 144 0.27 17.47 2.21
N ALA A 145 0.17 18.79 2.48
CA ALA A 145 1.30 19.65 2.73
C ALA A 145 2.13 19.20 3.95
N PHE A 146 1.47 18.79 5.04
CA PHE A 146 2.15 18.25 6.22
C PHE A 146 2.86 16.92 5.93
N ILE A 147 2.25 16.02 5.16
CA ILE A 147 2.88 14.76 4.73
C ILE A 147 4.13 15.05 3.90
N TRP A 148 4.04 15.97 2.93
CA TRP A 148 5.16 16.35 2.08
C TRP A 148 6.27 17.09 2.83
N ALA A 149 5.93 17.95 3.80
CA ALA A 149 6.90 18.61 4.66
C ALA A 149 7.67 17.60 5.52
N GLY A 150 6.96 16.65 6.14
CA GLY A 150 7.57 15.55 6.89
C GLY A 150 8.49 14.69 6.01
N LEU A 151 8.06 14.41 4.78
CA LEU A 151 8.86 13.68 3.79
C LEU A 151 10.12 14.44 3.38
N ALA A 152 10.02 15.75 3.11
CA ALA A 152 11.16 16.59 2.74
C ALA A 152 12.21 16.63 3.87
N ILE A 153 11.76 16.83 5.12
CA ILE A 153 12.64 16.81 6.30
C ILE A 153 13.31 15.44 6.45
N TYR A 154 12.56 14.35 6.33
CA TYR A 154 13.11 13.00 6.40
C TYR A 154 14.14 12.70 5.30
N SER A 155 13.85 13.15 4.07
CA SER A 155 14.75 12.98 2.92
C SER A 155 16.05 13.74 3.10
N VAL A 156 15.98 14.95 3.64
CA VAL A 156 17.17 15.76 3.96
C VAL A 156 17.98 15.12 5.09
N ASP A 157 17.35 14.60 6.15
CA ASP A 157 18.04 13.88 7.24
C ASP A 157 18.79 12.63 6.73
N ILE A 158 18.18 11.88 5.81
CA ILE A 158 18.82 10.71 5.18
C ILE A 158 19.99 11.12 4.31
N TRP A 159 19.82 12.15 3.48
CA TRP A 159 20.86 12.64 2.59
C TRP A 159 22.07 13.17 3.37
N LEU A 160 21.83 13.89 4.47
CA LEU A 160 22.86 14.35 5.40
C LEU A 160 23.57 13.17 6.10
N LYS A 161 22.83 12.16 6.59
CA LYS A 161 23.42 10.94 7.18
C LYS A 161 24.21 10.10 6.18
N SER A 162 23.79 10.05 4.92
CA SER A 162 24.48 9.35 3.85
C SER A 162 25.83 9.99 3.54
N ARG A 163 25.95 11.31 3.70
CA ARG A 163 27.22 12.05 3.49
C ARG A 163 28.19 11.97 4.66
N GLY A 164 27.74 11.60 5.86
CA GLY A 164 28.59 11.42 7.04
C GLY A 164 29.21 10.03 7.20
N ARG A 165 29.02 9.11 6.25
CA ARG A 165 29.63 7.76 6.23
C ARG A 165 30.65 7.56 5.10
N HIS A 166 31.05 8.64 4.44
CA HIS A 166 32.26 8.72 3.61
C HIS A 166 33.29 9.56 4.34
#